data_AF-R9SKQ4-F1
#
_entry.id   AF-R9SKQ4-F1
#
_cell.length_a   1.000
_cell.length_b   1.000
_cell.length_c   1.000
_cell.angle_alpha   90.00
_cell.angle_beta   90.00
_cell.angle_gamma   90.00
#
_symmetry.space_group_name_H-M   'P 1'
#
loop_
_entity.id
_entity.type
_entity.pdbx_description
1 polymer ?
#
loop_
_entity_poly.entity_id
_entity_poly.type
_entity_poly.pdbx_seq_one_letter_code
_entity_poly.pdbx_strand_id
1 'polypeptide(L)'
;MVKICPQCHSENKDEAKSCIKCGYTFREDVPYYHRVQLKSIRCPQCHNVITNLSYGFCPKCGFEFQKKEKNVTYNYLEVIPKSEHENSITFGYIFSVFIPIIGLVYGIYNFTRKGDVEAKKAGINQIIMSVLFLVMDITYFYFLFNMGLFKF
;
A
#
# COMPACT_ATOMS: atom_id res chain seq x y z
N MET A 1 -6.76 -23.86 6.52
CA MET A 1 -7.39 -22.56 6.82
C MET A 1 -8.81 -22.58 6.27
N VAL A 2 -9.78 -21.96 6.94
CA VAL A 2 -11.21 -21.95 6.54
C VAL A 2 -11.70 -20.52 6.50
N LYS A 3 -12.64 -20.21 5.60
CA LYS A 3 -13.28 -18.90 5.51
C LYS A 3 -14.75 -18.95 5.87
N ILE A 4 -15.19 -17.98 6.65
CA ILE A 4 -16.57 -17.83 7.10
C ILE A 4 -17.34 -17.00 6.07
N CYS A 5 -18.48 -17.51 5.60
CA CYS A 5 -19.35 -16.76 4.71
C CYS A 5 -19.96 -15.56 5.45
N PRO A 6 -19.83 -14.31 4.96
CA PRO A 6 -20.37 -13.13 5.64
C PRO A 6 -21.90 -13.06 5.60
N GLN A 7 -22.55 -13.81 4.71
CA GLN A 7 -24.01 -13.80 4.57
C GLN A 7 -24.71 -14.84 5.44
N CYS A 8 -24.16 -16.06 5.52
CA CYS A 8 -24.80 -17.17 6.23
C CYS A 8 -23.92 -17.82 7.31
N HIS A 9 -22.72 -17.28 7.55
CA HIS A 9 -21.75 -17.71 8.57
C HIS A 9 -21.31 -19.18 8.47
N SER A 10 -21.51 -19.82 7.31
CA SER A 10 -21.01 -21.18 7.10
C SER A 10 -19.49 -21.19 6.93
N GLU A 11 -18.86 -22.26 7.39
CA GLU A 11 -17.46 -22.55 7.07
C GLU A 11 -17.34 -23.02 5.62
N ASN A 12 -16.29 -22.55 4.94
CA ASN A 12 -15.96 -22.90 3.57
C ASN A 12 -14.45 -23.13 3.48
N LYS A 13 -14.03 -23.92 2.49
CA LYS A 13 -12.60 -24.05 2.14
C LYS A 13 -12.05 -22.67 1.77
N ASP A 14 -10.80 -22.41 2.13
CA ASP A 14 -10.15 -21.11 1.90
C ASP A 14 -10.16 -20.68 0.42
N GLU A 15 -10.04 -21.66 -0.48
CA GLU A 15 -10.05 -21.49 -1.94
C GLU A 15 -11.46 -21.41 -2.58
N ALA A 16 -12.54 -21.55 -1.79
CA ALA A 16 -13.91 -21.63 -2.34
C ALA A 16 -14.34 -20.31 -3.03
N LYS A 17 -14.66 -20.31 -4.32
CA LYS A 17 -15.08 -19.07 -5.02
C LYS A 17 -16.47 -18.58 -4.60
N SER A 18 -17.30 -19.48 -4.11
CA SER A 18 -18.63 -19.19 -3.59
C SER A 18 -18.94 -20.01 -2.35
N CYS A 19 -19.88 -19.52 -1.54
CA CYS A 19 -20.34 -20.23 -0.36
C CYS A 19 -21.12 -21.48 -0.77
N ILE A 20 -20.72 -22.64 -0.24
CA ILE A 20 -21.36 -23.93 -0.54
C ILE A 20 -22.82 -23.98 -0.08
N LYS A 21 -23.19 -23.16 0.92
CA LYS A 21 -24.52 -23.18 1.55
C LYS A 21 -25.49 -22.17 0.94
N CYS A 22 -25.05 -20.94 0.70
CA CYS A 22 -25.96 -19.86 0.26
C CYS A 22 -25.62 -19.26 -1.11
N GLY A 23 -24.57 -19.74 -1.79
CA GLY A 23 -24.18 -19.25 -3.10
C GLY A 23 -23.51 -17.87 -3.11
N TYR A 24 -23.27 -17.25 -1.94
CA TYR A 24 -22.55 -15.98 -1.84
C TYR A 24 -21.18 -16.08 -2.53
N THR A 25 -20.96 -15.28 -3.57
CA THR A 25 -19.68 -15.22 -4.26
C THR A 25 -18.67 -14.44 -3.41
N PHE A 26 -17.58 -15.10 -3.04
CA PHE A 26 -16.48 -14.42 -2.37
C PHE A 26 -15.79 -13.51 -3.41
N ARG A 27 -15.56 -12.24 -3.06
CA ARG A 27 -14.76 -11.36 -3.92
C ARG A 27 -13.34 -11.92 -3.97
N GLU A 28 -12.89 -12.29 -5.17
CA GLU A 28 -11.48 -12.56 -5.40
C GLU A 28 -10.75 -11.21 -5.38
N ASP A 29 -9.72 -11.10 -4.53
CA ASP A 29 -8.81 -9.97 -4.60
C ASP A 29 -8.14 -10.01 -5.97
N VAL A 30 -8.50 -9.05 -6.83
CA VAL A 30 -7.94 -8.97 -8.17
C VAL A 30 -6.47 -8.56 -8.00
N PRO A 31 -5.49 -9.40 -8.40
CA PRO A 31 -4.09 -9.03 -8.29
C PRO A 31 -3.85 -7.76 -9.09
N TYR A 32 -3.19 -6.80 -8.45
CA TYR A 32 -2.82 -5.54 -9.08
C TYR A 32 -1.60 -5.76 -9.96
N TYR A 33 -1.67 -5.33 -11.22
CA TYR A 33 -0.60 -5.52 -12.19
C TYR A 33 0.00 -4.18 -12.63
N HIS A 34 1.32 -4.05 -12.55
CA HIS A 34 2.05 -2.95 -13.20
C HIS A 34 2.56 -3.38 -14.58
N ARG A 35 2.54 -2.46 -15.56
CA ARG A 35 3.18 -2.69 -16.86
C ARG A 35 4.69 -2.52 -16.73
N VAL A 36 5.42 -3.63 -16.71
CA VAL A 36 6.88 -3.61 -16.81
C VAL A 36 7.28 -3.69 -18.29
N GLN A 37 7.91 -2.65 -18.80
CA GLN A 37 8.57 -2.68 -20.11
C GLN A 37 9.94 -3.33 -19.97
N LEU A 38 10.03 -4.63 -20.29
CA LEU A 38 11.32 -5.32 -20.29
C LEU A 38 12.15 -4.90 -21.49
N LYS A 39 13.31 -4.29 -21.20
CA LYS A 39 14.30 -3.91 -22.21
C LYS A 39 15.14 -5.09 -22.69
N SER A 40 15.20 -6.19 -21.92
CA SER A 40 15.92 -7.40 -22.30
C SER A 40 15.51 -8.62 -21.49
N ILE A 41 15.71 -9.82 -22.04
CA ILE A 41 15.57 -11.11 -21.35
C ILE A 41 16.87 -11.92 -21.48
N ARG A 42 17.22 -12.71 -20.45
CA ARG A 42 18.33 -13.67 -20.52
C ARG A 42 17.79 -15.05 -20.88
N CYS A 43 18.32 -15.66 -21.94
CA CYS A 43 17.94 -17.02 -22.34
C CYS A 43 18.34 -18.03 -21.24
N PRO A 44 17.45 -18.95 -20.80
CA PRO A 44 17.78 -19.92 -19.77
C PRO A 44 18.74 -21.02 -20.24
N GLN A 45 18.81 -21.29 -21.55
CA GLN A 45 19.66 -22.35 -22.10
C GLN A 45 21.09 -21.87 -22.36
N CYS A 46 21.26 -20.73 -23.03
CA CYS A 46 22.58 -20.25 -23.46
C CYS A 46 23.04 -18.96 -22.77
N HIS A 47 22.22 -18.44 -21.84
CA HIS A 47 22.49 -17.23 -21.07
C HIS A 47 22.71 -15.96 -21.90
N ASN A 48 22.38 -15.99 -23.20
CA ASN A 48 22.46 -14.83 -24.06
C ASN A 48 21.40 -13.80 -23.68
N VAL A 49 21.79 -12.52 -23.66
CA VAL A 49 20.87 -11.41 -23.43
C VAL A 49 20.21 -11.02 -24.75
N ILE A 50 18.88 -10.96 -24.77
CA ILE A 50 18.06 -10.65 -25.93
C ILE A 50 17.34 -9.34 -25.65
N THR A 51 17.63 -8.30 -26.43
CA THR A 51 17.04 -6.96 -26.30
C THR A 51 15.82 -6.76 -27.21
N ASN A 52 15.67 -7.59 -28.25
CA ASN A 52 14.54 -7.56 -29.17
C ASN A 52 13.64 -8.78 -28.91
N LEU A 53 12.57 -8.56 -28.15
CA LEU A 53 11.64 -9.60 -27.69
C LEU A 53 10.62 -10.05 -28.76
N SER A 54 10.70 -9.51 -29.98
CA SER A 54 9.75 -9.79 -31.06
C SER A 54 9.83 -11.23 -31.58
N TYR A 55 10.97 -11.91 -31.39
CA TYR A 55 11.26 -13.16 -32.08
C TYR A 55 10.54 -14.38 -31.51
N GLY A 56 10.10 -14.38 -30.24
CA GLY A 56 9.49 -15.58 -29.63
C GLY A 56 10.47 -16.77 -29.43
N PHE A 57 11.73 -16.64 -29.85
CA PHE A 57 12.81 -17.61 -29.64
C PHE A 57 14.15 -16.91 -29.38
N CYS A 58 15.13 -17.63 -28.85
CA CYS A 58 16.49 -17.14 -28.68
C CYS A 58 17.27 -17.16 -30.01
N PRO A 59 17.74 -16.01 -30.54
CA PRO A 59 18.45 -15.96 -31.82
C PRO A 59 19.81 -16.65 -31.79
N LYS A 60 20.38 -16.93 -30.60
CA LYS A 60 21.70 -17.58 -30.47
C LYS A 60 21.62 -19.11 -30.43
N CYS A 61 20.60 -19.66 -29.77
CA CYS A 61 20.54 -21.11 -29.51
C CYS A 61 19.24 -21.78 -29.96
N GLY A 62 18.29 -21.02 -30.51
CA GLY A 62 17.02 -21.55 -30.99
C GLY A 62 16.00 -21.90 -29.90
N PHE A 63 16.31 -21.69 -28.61
CA PHE A 63 15.37 -21.94 -27.51
C PHE A 63 14.07 -21.15 -27.71
N GLU A 64 12.94 -21.84 -27.90
CA GLU A 64 11.63 -21.22 -28.03
C GLU A 64 11.07 -20.82 -26.66
N PHE A 65 10.60 -19.59 -26.56
CA PHE A 65 9.88 -19.14 -25.37
C PHE A 65 8.43 -19.60 -25.48
N GLN A 66 7.93 -20.34 -24.48
CA GLN A 66 6.55 -20.81 -24.51
C GLN A 66 5.58 -19.62 -24.58
N LYS A 67 4.89 -19.50 -25.72
CA LYS A 67 3.85 -18.50 -25.95
C LYS A 67 2.63 -18.90 -25.14
N LYS A 68 2.39 -18.24 -24.01
CA LYS A 68 1.13 -18.42 -23.28
C LYS A 68 -0.01 -17.84 -24.13
N GLU A 69 -0.87 -18.70 -24.66
CA GLU A 69 -1.98 -18.31 -25.53
C GLU A 69 -3.05 -17.52 -24.77
N LYS A 70 -3.04 -16.19 -24.93
CA LYS A 70 -4.09 -15.35 -25.52
C LYS A 70 -3.75 -13.88 -25.23
N ASN A 71 -3.58 -13.12 -26.31
CA ASN A 71 -3.34 -11.66 -26.39
C ASN A 71 -2.03 -11.15 -25.78
N VAL A 72 -0.93 -11.38 -26.52
CA VAL A 72 0.43 -10.96 -26.15
C VAL A 72 0.63 -9.46 -26.40
N THR A 73 0.88 -8.71 -25.33
CA THR A 73 1.94 -7.69 -25.31
C THR A 73 2.89 -8.16 -24.22
N TYR A 74 4.20 -8.25 -24.48
CA TYR A 74 5.19 -8.64 -23.45
C TYR A 74 5.35 -7.51 -22.40
N ASN A 75 4.30 -7.23 -21.65
CA ASN A 75 4.42 -6.74 -20.29
C ASN A 75 4.52 -8.00 -19.44
N TYR A 76 5.68 -8.26 -18.83
CA TYR A 76 5.68 -9.18 -17.70
C TYR A 76 4.86 -8.47 -16.63
N LEU A 77 3.60 -8.89 -16.50
CA LEU A 77 2.77 -8.46 -15.40
C LEU A 77 3.30 -9.24 -14.19
N GLU A 78 4.28 -8.64 -13.51
CA GLU A 78 4.71 -9.12 -12.22
C GLU A 78 3.52 -8.95 -11.27
N VAL A 79 3.02 -10.06 -10.76
CA VAL A 79 2.03 -10.03 -9.68
C VAL A 79 2.78 -9.53 -8.46
N ILE A 80 2.69 -8.23 -8.19
CA ILE A 80 3.18 -7.69 -6.93
C ILE A 80 2.13 -8.08 -5.89
N PRO A 81 2.45 -8.98 -4.94
CA PRO A 81 1.53 -9.25 -3.85
C PRO A 81 1.25 -7.92 -3.16
N LYS A 82 -0.03 -7.60 -2.93
CA LYS A 82 -0.42 -6.43 -2.16
C LYS A 82 0.36 -6.47 -0.84
N SER A 83 1.13 -5.42 -0.54
CA SER A 83 2.03 -5.45 0.62
C SER A 83 1.19 -5.64 1.88
N GLU A 84 1.52 -6.67 2.67
CA GLU A 84 0.83 -6.96 3.94
C GLU A 84 0.80 -5.73 4.88
N HIS A 85 1.77 -4.83 4.72
CA HIS A 85 1.95 -3.63 5.53
C HIS A 85 1.22 -2.37 5.02
N GLU A 86 0.46 -2.43 3.92
CA GLU A 86 -0.25 -1.25 3.37
C GLU A 86 -1.10 -0.55 4.44
N ASN A 87 -1.83 -1.33 5.23
CA ASN A 87 -2.64 -0.81 6.33
C ASN A 87 -1.79 -0.08 7.38
N SER A 88 -0.61 -0.61 7.74
CA SER A 88 0.27 0.02 8.73
C SER A 88 0.85 1.34 8.24
N ILE A 89 1.11 1.48 6.94
CA ILE A 89 1.57 2.73 6.32
C ILE A 89 0.47 3.78 6.43
N THR A 90 -0.77 3.43 6.04
CA THR A 90 -1.93 4.34 6.16
C THR A 90 -2.19 4.73 7.61
N PHE A 91 -2.17 3.78 8.54
CA PHE A 91 -2.34 4.06 9.96
C PHE A 91 -1.22 4.95 10.51
N GLY A 92 0.02 4.77 10.04
CA GLY A 92 1.15 5.63 10.41
C GLY A 92 0.89 7.10 10.11
N TYR A 93 0.41 7.41 8.89
CA TYR A 93 0.05 8.78 8.50
C TYR A 93 -1.14 9.34 9.27
N ILE A 94 -2.14 8.50 9.58
CA ILE A 94 -3.28 8.92 10.40
C ILE A 94 -2.77 9.29 11.80
N PHE A 95 -2.06 8.39 12.47
CA PHE A 95 -1.60 8.66 13.84
C PHE A 95 -0.62 9.83 13.95
N SER A 96 0.22 10.06 12.93
CA SER A 96 1.14 11.20 12.94
C SER A 96 0.42 12.55 13.03
N VAL A 97 -0.74 12.70 12.38
CA VAL A 97 -1.54 13.94 12.41
C VAL A 97 -2.46 14.00 13.63
N PHE A 98 -3.04 12.87 14.05
CA PHE A 98 -4.00 12.85 15.16
C PHE A 98 -3.34 13.05 16.53
N ILE A 99 -2.12 12.57 16.75
CA ILE A 99 -1.42 12.69 18.04
C ILE A 99 -1.20 14.18 18.41
N PRO A 100 -0.65 15.05 17.54
CA PRO A 100 -0.52 16.48 17.82
C PRO A 100 -1.86 17.17 18.13
N ILE A 101 -2.94 16.80 17.42
CA ILE A 101 -4.29 17.35 17.64
C ILE A 101 -4.82 16.98 19.02
N ILE A 102 -4.67 15.72 19.44
CA ILE A 102 -5.07 15.27 20.78
C ILE A 102 -4.27 16.05 21.85
N GLY A 103 -2.95 16.21 21.64
CA GLY A 103 -2.10 17.01 22.52
C GLY A 103 -2.57 18.47 22.63
N LEU A 104 -3.03 19.07 21.53
CA LEU A 104 -3.54 20.44 21.51
C LEU A 104 -4.82 20.57 22.34
N VAL A 105 -5.74 19.60 22.26
CA VAL A 105 -6.97 19.59 23.05
C VAL A 105 -6.67 19.53 24.55
N TYR A 106 -5.81 18.60 24.99
CA TYR A 106 -5.42 18.50 26.40
C TYR A 106 -4.61 19.71 26.87
N GLY A 107 -3.77 20.28 26.00
CA GLY A 107 -3.05 21.51 26.29
C GLY A 107 -3.99 22.68 26.55
N ILE A 108 -5.02 22.88 25.71
CA ILE A 108 -6.06 23.90 25.89
C ILE A 108 -6.86 23.64 27.18
N TYR A 109 -7.24 22.40 27.44
CA TYR A 109 -7.94 22.03 28.68
C TYR A 109 -7.12 22.41 29.93
N ASN A 110 -5.83 22.08 29.95
CA ASN A 110 -4.94 22.41 31.07
C ASN A 110 -4.67 23.92 31.18
N PHE A 111 -4.51 24.62 30.06
CA PHE A 111 -4.33 26.08 30.03
C PHE A 111 -5.57 26.84 30.54
N THR A 112 -6.76 26.33 30.26
CA THR A 112 -8.03 26.97 30.66
C THR A 112 -8.46 26.61 32.08
N ARG A 113 -7.79 25.66 32.73
CA ARG A 113 -8.08 25.23 34.11
C ARG A 113 -7.88 26.37 35.11
N LYS A 114 -8.92 26.71 35.88
CA LYS A 114 -8.88 27.78 36.89
C LYS A 114 -8.27 27.28 38.20
N GLY A 115 -7.56 28.16 38.90
CA GLY A 115 -7.02 27.90 40.24
C GLY A 115 -5.77 27.01 40.30
N ASP A 116 -5.28 26.50 39.17
CA ASP A 116 -4.14 25.59 39.10
C ASP A 116 -3.04 26.18 38.20
N VAL A 117 -2.05 26.85 38.81
CA VAL A 117 -0.96 27.54 38.09
C VAL A 117 -0.02 26.55 37.41
N GLU A 118 0.16 25.37 38.00
CA GLU A 118 1.04 24.33 37.47
C GLU A 118 0.42 23.72 36.22
N ALA A 119 -0.87 23.35 36.26
CA ALA A 119 -1.59 22.86 35.09
C ALA A 119 -1.58 23.87 33.95
N LYS A 120 -1.71 25.18 34.25
CA LYS A 120 -1.63 26.23 33.21
C LYS A 120 -0.28 26.28 32.52
N LYS A 121 0.82 26.25 33.29
CA LYS A 121 2.19 26.25 32.73
C LYS A 121 2.44 25.00 31.89
N ALA A 122 2.03 23.83 32.38
CA ALA A 122 2.11 22.58 31.62
C ALA A 122 1.27 22.64 30.33
N GLY A 123 0.06 23.19 30.40
CA GLY A 123 -0.83 23.39 29.25
C GLY A 123 -0.21 24.28 28.17
N ILE A 124 0.46 25.38 28.55
CA ILE A 124 1.19 26.24 27.60
C ILE A 124 2.29 25.45 26.88
N ASN A 125 3.11 24.70 27.62
CA ASN A 125 4.17 23.89 27.01
C ASN A 125 3.61 22.82 26.06
N GLN A 126 2.50 22.17 26.44
CA GLN A 126 1.81 21.20 25.60
C GLN A 126 1.29 21.84 24.30
N ILE A 127 0.65 23.01 24.39
CA ILE A 127 0.18 23.75 23.21
C ILE A 127 1.36 24.09 22.28
N ILE A 128 2.46 24.64 22.83
CA ILE A 128 3.64 25.01 22.04
C ILE A 128 4.19 23.78 21.30
N MET A 129 4.39 22.66 21.99
CA MET A 129 4.91 21.44 21.36
C MET A 129 3.96 20.90 20.28
N SER A 130 2.66 20.84 20.56
CA SER A 130 1.66 20.38 19.59
C SER A 130 1.62 21.26 18.33
N VAL A 131 1.67 22.58 18.48
CA VAL A 131 1.69 23.51 17.34
C VAL A 131 2.98 23.35 16.52
N LEU A 132 4.14 23.18 17.17
CA LEU A 132 5.41 22.96 16.48
C LEU A 132 5.38 21.68 15.62
N PHE A 133 4.86 20.57 16.16
CA PHE A 133 4.71 19.32 15.40
C PHE A 133 3.76 19.50 14.20
N LEU A 134 2.61 20.16 14.40
CA LEU A 134 1.67 20.42 13.30
C LEU A 134 2.29 21.26 12.18
N VAL A 135 3.07 22.29 12.51
CA VAL A 135 3.77 23.11 11.51
C VAL A 135 4.81 22.28 10.75
N MET A 136 5.58 21.45 11.46
CA MET A 136 6.56 20.56 10.83
C MET A 136 5.87 19.56 9.88
N ASP A 137 4.75 18.96 10.29
CA ASP A 137 3.99 18.04 9.45
C ASP A 137 3.46 18.75 8.19
N ILE A 138 2.83 19.92 8.34
CA ILE A 138 2.30 20.71 7.21
C ILE A 138 3.42 21.09 6.25
N THR A 139 4.56 21.55 6.75
CA THR A 139 5.71 21.92 5.90
C THR A 139 6.30 20.71 5.19
N TYR A 140 6.39 19.56 5.85
CA TYR A 140 6.81 18.31 5.23
C TYR A 140 5.86 17.88 4.12
N PHE A 141 4.54 17.89 4.37
CA PHE A 141 3.53 17.59 3.36
C PHE A 141 3.61 18.56 2.16
N TYR A 142 3.76 19.86 2.42
CA TYR A 142 3.95 20.86 1.37
C TYR A 142 5.19 20.58 0.52
N PHE A 143 6.31 20.23 1.16
CA PHE A 143 7.55 19.89 0.47
C PHE A 143 7.40 18.63 -0.40
N LEU A 144 6.80 17.56 0.15
CA LEU A 144 6.54 16.33 -0.60
C LEU A 144 5.61 16.54 -1.80
N PHE A 145 4.58 17.37 -1.62
CA PHE A 145 3.66 17.74 -2.70
C PHE A 145 4.41 18.45 -3.84
N ASN A 146 5.26 19.42 -3.51
CA ASN A 146 6.03 20.17 -4.51
C ASN A 146 7.08 19.33 -5.25
N MET A 147 7.60 18.27 -4.61
CA MET A 147 8.48 17.31 -5.28
C MET A 147 7.74 16.28 -6.14
N GLY A 148 6.39 16.31 -6.17
CA GLY A 148 5.58 15.38 -6.95
C GLY A 148 5.60 13.94 -6.41
N LEU A 149 5.97 13.75 -5.13
CA LEU A 149 5.95 12.44 -4.46
C LEU A 149 4.55 12.00 -4.05
N PHE A 150 3.60 12.94 -3.93
CA PHE A 150 2.18 12.67 -3.79
C PHE A 150 1.48 12.98 -5.13
N LYS A 151 1.01 11.93 -5.82
CA LYS A 151 0.05 12.05 -6.93
C LYS A 151 -1.27 11.49 -6.44
N PHE A 152 -2.23 12.38 -6.19
CA PHE A 152 -3.63 11.99 -5.99
C PHE A 152 -4.26 11.55 -7.31
#